data_AF-A0AAP0F7B7-F1
#
_entry.id   AF-A0AAP0F7B7-F1
#
_cell.length_a   1.000
_cell.length_b   1.000
_cell.length_c   1.000
_cell.angle_alpha   90.00
_cell.angle_beta   90.00
_cell.angle_gamma   90.00
#
_symmetry.space_group_name_H-M   'P 1'
#
loop_
_entity.id
_entity.type
_entity.pdbx_description
1 polymer ?
#
loop_
_entity_poly.entity_id
_entity_poly.type
_entity_poly.pdbx_seq_one_letter_code
_entity_poly.pdbx_strand_id
1 'polypeptide(L)'
;MIIKNDERYPKFPRDFRESKLRTNGNMYKSETYSLGVVILQLLTRRPPVELESEVRRAMLSGELTPILDPLAGGWPMFVAMRLAELAL
;
A
#
# COMPACT_ATOMS: atom_id res chain seq x y z
N MET A 1 10.97 17.93 -49.80
CA MET A 1 10.58 18.47 -48.49
C MET A 1 11.44 17.79 -47.44
N ILE A 2 12.46 18.48 -46.93
CA ILE A 2 13.44 17.93 -45.98
C ILE A 2 12.85 18.05 -44.58
N ILE A 3 12.55 16.92 -43.91
CA ILE A 3 12.21 16.93 -42.49
C ILE A 3 13.51 17.18 -41.72
N LYS A 4 13.58 18.34 -41.05
CA LYS A 4 14.71 18.71 -40.19
C LYS A 4 14.79 17.72 -39.02
N ASN A 5 15.96 17.12 -38.86
CA ASN A 5 16.34 16.30 -37.72
C ASN A 5 16.57 17.23 -36.52
N ASP A 6 15.58 17.39 -35.64
CA ASP A 6 15.72 18.14 -34.38
C ASP A 6 16.17 17.16 -33.28
N GLU A 7 17.48 17.13 -33.00
CA GLU A 7 18.11 16.26 -32.00
C GLU A 7 18.00 16.78 -30.55
N ARG A 8 17.07 17.71 -30.26
CA ARG A 8 16.94 18.35 -28.93
C ARG A 8 16.09 17.60 -27.91
N TYR A 9 15.84 16.31 -28.11
CA TYR A 9 15.20 15.46 -27.09
C TYR A 9 16.18 14.37 -26.65
N PRO A 10 16.42 14.19 -25.34
CA PRO A 10 17.21 13.07 -24.86
C PRO A 10 16.55 11.78 -25.35
N LYS A 11 17.30 10.97 -26.12
CA LYS A 11 16.86 9.64 -26.52
C LYS A 11 16.75 8.83 -25.23
N PHE A 12 15.53 8.70 -24.71
CA PHE A 12 15.27 7.84 -23.57
C PHE A 12 15.85 6.45 -23.89
N PRO A 13 16.64 5.85 -22.98
CA PRO A 13 17.18 4.51 -23.18
C PRO A 13 16.04 3.57 -23.56
N ARG A 14 16.20 2.80 -24.65
CA ARG A 14 15.21 1.78 -25.08
C ARG A 14 14.89 0.78 -23.97
N ASP A 15 15.78 0.70 -22.98
CA ASP A 15 15.75 -0.15 -21.81
C ASP A 15 14.66 0.23 -20.77
N PHE A 16 14.07 1.43 -20.86
CA PHE A 16 13.01 1.82 -19.93
C PHE A 16 11.71 0.99 -20.09
N ARG A 17 11.61 0.16 -21.15
CA ARG A 17 10.47 -0.73 -21.40
C ARG A 17 10.63 -2.15 -20.86
N GLU A 18 11.82 -2.55 -20.42
CA GLU A 18 12.06 -3.94 -19.99
C GLU A 18 11.69 -4.19 -18.51
N SER A 19 11.57 -3.14 -17.69
CA SER A 19 11.10 -3.29 -16.30
C SER A 19 9.67 -3.81 -16.20
N LYS A 20 8.87 -3.70 -17.27
CA LYS A 20 7.49 -4.18 -17.33
C LYS A 20 7.33 -5.64 -17.74
N LEU A 21 8.41 -6.37 -18.05
CA LEU A 21 8.33 -7.74 -18.58
C LEU A 21 8.73 -8.83 -17.58
N ARG A 22 9.18 -8.48 -16.37
CA ARG A 22 9.56 -9.43 -15.31
C ARG A 22 8.70 -9.39 -14.05
N THR A 23 7.59 -8.67 -14.07
CA THR A 23 6.60 -8.78 -13.00
C THR A 23 5.68 -9.95 -13.31
N ASN A 24 6.05 -11.13 -12.83
CA ASN A 24 5.15 -12.27 -12.69
C ASN A 24 3.85 -11.70 -12.06
N GLY A 25 2.65 -12.02 -12.56
CA GLY A 25 1.38 -11.44 -12.05
C GLY A 25 1.15 -11.58 -10.53
N ASN A 26 2.02 -12.32 -9.84
CA ASN A 26 2.08 -12.49 -8.40
C ASN A 26 2.75 -11.31 -7.66
N MET A 27 3.59 -10.48 -8.32
CA MET A 27 4.27 -9.35 -7.67
C MET A 27 3.27 -8.27 -7.24
N TYR A 28 2.32 -7.91 -8.10
CA TYR A 28 1.28 -6.93 -7.75
C TYR A 28 0.41 -7.40 -6.57
N LYS A 29 0.16 -8.72 -6.48
CA LYS A 29 -0.54 -9.33 -5.35
C LYS A 29 0.30 -9.26 -4.07
N SER A 30 1.60 -9.56 -4.15
CA SER A 30 2.49 -9.48 -2.99
C SER A 30 2.72 -8.05 -2.52
N GLU A 31 2.84 -7.08 -3.44
CA GLU A 31 3.03 -5.66 -3.08
C GLU A 31 1.80 -5.11 -2.35
N THR A 32 0.60 -5.40 -2.85
CA THR A 32 -0.66 -5.01 -2.19
C THR A 32 -0.78 -5.64 -0.80
N TYR A 33 -0.43 -6.92 -0.66
CA TYR A 33 -0.45 -7.61 0.64
C TYR A 33 0.55 -6.96 1.62
N SER A 34 1.79 -6.72 1.18
CA SER A 34 2.79 -6.08 2.03
C SER A 34 2.40 -4.65 2.43
N LEU A 35 1.76 -3.89 1.54
CA LEU A 35 1.21 -2.58 1.85
C LEU A 35 0.11 -2.66 2.91
N GLY A 36 -0.82 -3.62 2.79
CA GLY A 36 -1.86 -3.87 3.78
C GLY A 36 -1.26 -4.19 5.15
N VAL A 37 -0.27 -5.09 5.21
CA VAL A 37 0.44 -5.40 6.46
C VAL A 37 1.05 -4.15 7.07
N VAL A 38 1.75 -3.30 6.30
CA VAL A 38 2.34 -2.06 6.81
C VAL A 38 1.27 -1.12 7.38
N ILE A 39 0.12 -0.99 6.71
CA ILE A 39 -0.99 -0.16 7.22
C ILE A 39 -1.51 -0.72 8.55
N LEU A 40 -1.72 -2.04 8.67
CA LEU A 40 -2.15 -2.66 9.92
C LEU A 40 -1.14 -2.45 11.05
N GLN A 41 0.16 -2.55 10.75
CA GLN A 41 1.21 -2.29 11.72
C GLN A 41 1.25 -0.82 12.17
N LEU A 42 0.99 0.13 11.27
CA LEU A 42 0.89 1.56 11.62
C LEU A 42 -0.31 1.85 12.53
N LEU A 43 -1.45 1.20 12.27
CA LEU A 43 -2.64 1.38 13.08
C LEU A 43 -2.49 0.77 14.48
N THR A 44 -1.79 -0.35 14.61
CA THR A 44 -1.78 -1.16 15.85
C THR A 44 -0.46 -1.11 16.63
N ARG A 45 0.64 -0.67 15.99
CA ARG A 45 2.03 -0.76 16.50
C ARG A 45 2.42 -2.18 16.95
N ARG A 46 1.88 -3.19 16.29
CA ARG A 46 2.10 -4.62 16.60
C ARG A 46 2.80 -5.35 15.43
N PRO A 47 3.45 -6.49 15.69
CA PRO A 47 4.00 -7.34 14.62
C PRO A 47 2.88 -7.94 13.75
N PRO A 48 3.16 -8.37 12.50
CA PRO A 48 2.13 -8.78 11.52
C PRO A 48 1.30 -10.01 11.89
N VAL A 49 1.74 -10.77 12.89
CA VAL A 49 1.13 -12.04 13.26
C VAL A 49 -0.26 -11.77 13.81
N GLU A 50 -1.27 -12.39 13.20
CA GLU A 50 -2.69 -12.31 13.60
C GLU A 50 -3.36 -10.93 13.52
N LEU A 51 -2.69 -9.90 12.96
CA LEU A 51 -3.31 -8.56 12.84
C LEU A 51 -4.54 -8.55 11.95
N GLU A 52 -4.52 -9.30 10.85
CA GLU A 52 -5.62 -9.28 9.88
C GLU A 52 -6.94 -9.77 10.52
N SER A 53 -6.88 -10.86 11.30
CA SER A 53 -8.06 -11.43 11.94
C SER A 53 -8.55 -10.57 13.11
N GLU A 54 -7.63 -9.99 13.89
CA GLU A 54 -7.97 -9.09 15.00
C GLU A 54 -8.64 -7.80 14.49
N VAL A 55 -8.08 -7.20 13.44
CA VAL A 55 -8.61 -5.98 12.80
C VAL A 55 -9.95 -6.25 12.16
N ARG A 56 -10.12 -7.37 11.43
CA ARG A 56 -11.43 -7.77 10.88
C ARG A 56 -12.48 -7.91 11.98
N ARG A 57 -12.14 -8.52 13.11
CA ARG A 57 -13.08 -8.67 14.24
C ARG A 57 -13.47 -7.33 14.85
N ALA A 58 -12.50 -6.44 15.06
CA ALA A 58 -12.74 -5.10 15.58
C ALA A 58 -13.62 -4.25 14.64
N MET A 59 -13.42 -4.38 13.33
CA MET A 59 -14.29 -3.74 12.34
C MET A 59 -15.70 -4.32 12.34
N LEU A 60 -15.86 -5.64 12.46
CA LEU A 60 -17.17 -6.30 12.54
C LEU A 60 -17.94 -5.95 13.82
N SER A 61 -17.24 -5.72 14.95
CA SER A 61 -17.86 -5.24 16.18
C SER A 61 -18.17 -3.73 16.14
N GLY A 62 -17.72 -3.02 15.11
CA GLY A 62 -17.90 -1.57 14.98
C GLY A 62 -17.00 -0.73 15.88
N GLU A 63 -15.99 -1.34 16.50
CA GLU A 63 -15.11 -0.67 17.47
C GLU A 63 -13.64 -1.00 17.20
N LEU A 64 -12.94 -0.07 16.54
CA LEU A 64 -11.52 -0.20 16.22
C LEU A 64 -10.61 0.35 17.34
N THR A 65 -11.13 1.20 18.21
CA THR A 65 -10.39 1.86 19.31
C THR A 65 -9.52 0.89 20.13
N PRO A 66 -9.97 -0.31 20.53
CA PRO A 66 -9.19 -1.21 21.39
C PRO A 66 -7.90 -1.73 20.75
N ILE A 67 -7.81 -1.73 19.41
CA ILE A 67 -6.67 -2.24 18.67
C ILE A 67 -5.76 -1.13 18.15
N LEU A 68 -6.21 0.12 18.17
CA LEU A 68 -5.41 1.25 17.73
C LEU A 68 -4.25 1.51 18.69
N ASP A 69 -3.11 1.92 18.13
CA ASP A 69 -1.93 2.28 18.91
C ASP A 69 -2.23 3.52 19.78
N PRO A 70 -2.27 3.38 21.12
CA PRO A 70 -2.53 4.51 22.01
C PRO A 70 -1.39 5.54 22.00
N LEU A 71 -0.18 5.17 21.52
CA LEU A 71 0.97 6.07 21.46
C LEU A 71 1.03 6.91 20.18
N ALA A 72 0.27 6.55 19.14
CA ALA A 72 0.16 7.32 17.91
C ALA A 72 -0.70 8.59 18.07
N GLY A 73 -1.22 8.85 19.27
CA GLY A 73 -2.16 9.92 19.58
C GLY A 73 -3.62 9.50 19.33
N GLY A 74 -4.52 10.49 19.36
CA GLY A 74 -5.93 10.26 19.07
C GLY A 74 -6.19 10.14 17.58
N TRP A 75 -6.17 8.93 17.03
CA TRP A 75 -6.57 8.69 15.65
C TRP A 75 -7.99 9.21 15.41
N PRO A 76 -8.23 10.03 14.36
CA PRO A 76 -9.58 10.29 13.90
C PRO A 76 -10.20 8.97 13.47
N MET A 77 -11.28 8.56 14.14
CA MET A 77 -11.88 7.23 13.95
C MET A 77 -12.23 6.94 12.50
N PHE A 78 -12.71 7.95 11.76
CA PHE A 78 -13.00 7.84 10.34
C PHE A 78 -11.74 7.47 9.52
N VAL A 79 -10.61 8.11 9.79
CA VAL A 79 -9.34 7.86 9.07
C VAL A 79 -8.83 6.45 9.39
N ALA A 80 -8.87 6.07 10.67
CA ALA A 80 -8.45 4.72 11.09
C ALA A 80 -9.29 3.63 10.42
N MET A 81 -10.61 3.82 10.33
CA MET A 81 -11.50 2.89 9.63
C MET A 81 -11.17 2.77 8.15
N ARG A 82 -10.95 3.90 7.45
CA ARG A 82 -10.59 3.87 6.02
C ARG A 82 -9.25 3.20 5.75
N LEU A 83 -8.28 3.40 6.64
CA LEU A 83 -6.99 2.72 6.54
C LEU A 83 -7.13 1.21 6.77
N ALA A 84 -7.94 0.79 7.75
CA ALA A 84 -8.21 -0.63 7.99
C ALA A 84 -8.96 -1.27 6.82
N GLU A 85 -9.93 -0.58 6.21
CA GLU A 85 -10.62 -1.03 4.98
C GLU A 85 -9.67 -1.19 3.79
N LEU A 86 -8.69 -0.28 3.63
CA LEU A 86 -7.69 -0.35 2.56
C LEU A 86 -6.70 -1.50 2.75
N ALA A 87 -6.46 -1.90 4.00
CA ALA A 87 -5.46 -2.88 4.37
C ALA A 87 -5.93 -4.34 4.28
N LEU A 88 -7.25 -4.56 4.16
CA LEU A 88 -7.93 -5.86 4.21
C LEU A 88 -8.56 -6.27 2.86
#